data_AF-A0A7S1JPB5-F1
#
_entry.id   AF-A0A7S1JPB5-F1
#
_cell.length_a   1.000
_cell.length_b   1.000
_cell.length_c   1.000
_cell.angle_alpha   90.00
_cell.angle_beta   90.00
_cell.angle_gamma   90.00
#
_symmetry.space_group_name_H-M   'P 1'
#
loop_
_entity.id
_entity.type
_entity.pdbx_description
1 polymer ?
#
loop_
_entity_poly.entity_id
_entity_poly.type
_entity_poly.pdbx_seq_one_letter_code
_entity_poly.pdbx_strand_id
1 'polypeptide(L)'
;VIHLLAGQSFIATRQGDLVWWTKEVGRGGDMLGVTPSGHLVHWDIQPNDTAETVYELNSTYQVVDRHQTGHGYQTLDRHSISFDGDNAILVARTETNGTVHNVVHVFDADKNVLLEWRTIDDFVGEADPTLPEAPKDAYHTNNAERTPDGNVIVSMRNCDLVLLLSGKTGQI
;
A
#
# COMPACT_ATOMS: atom_id res chain seq x y z
N VAL A 1 -16.86 -20.43 18.41
CA VAL A 1 -16.91 -20.07 16.97
C VAL A 1 -16.19 -18.73 16.84
N ILE A 2 -14.98 -18.72 16.28
CA ILE A 2 -14.25 -17.46 16.07
C ILE A 2 -14.89 -16.83 14.83
N HIS A 3 -15.62 -15.73 15.02
CA HIS A 3 -16.03 -14.89 13.90
C HIS A 3 -14.75 -14.32 13.30
N LEU A 4 -14.32 -14.86 12.16
CA LEU A 4 -13.41 -14.14 11.27
C LEU A 4 -14.14 -12.85 10.92
N LEU A 5 -13.68 -11.73 11.47
CA LEU A 5 -14.14 -10.39 11.09
C LEU A 5 -13.90 -10.30 9.58
N ALA A 6 -14.97 -10.23 8.80
CA ALA A 6 -14.90 -10.05 7.37
C ALA A 6 -15.02 -8.56 7.09
N GLY A 7 -14.05 -8.02 6.38
CA GLY A 7 -14.11 -6.66 5.84
C GLY A 7 -15.21 -6.49 4.81
N GLN A 8 -15.61 -5.23 4.62
CA GLN A 8 -16.53 -4.85 3.55
C GLN A 8 -16.08 -3.54 2.94
N SER A 9 -16.04 -3.52 1.61
CA SER A 9 -15.93 -2.30 0.82
C SER A 9 -17.24 -2.05 0.11
N PHE A 10 -17.68 -0.80 0.05
CA PHE A 10 -18.88 -0.42 -0.67
C PHE A 10 -18.73 0.95 -1.34
N ILE A 11 -19.51 1.15 -2.40
CA ILE A 11 -19.67 2.42 -3.09
C ILE A 11 -21.12 2.83 -2.95
N ALA A 12 -21.34 4.08 -2.56
CA ALA A 12 -22.66 4.68 -2.48
C ALA A 12 -22.75 5.96 -3.32
N THR A 13 -23.97 6.29 -3.76
CA THR A 13 -24.26 7.59 -4.36
C THR A 13 -24.14 8.70 -3.30
N ARG A 14 -24.16 9.96 -3.73
CA ARG A 14 -24.20 11.10 -2.79
C ARG A 14 -25.46 11.13 -1.94
N GLN A 15 -26.53 10.46 -2.37
CA GLN A 15 -27.78 10.31 -1.64
C GLN A 15 -27.73 9.14 -0.64
N GLY A 16 -26.66 8.35 -0.65
CA GLY A 16 -26.49 7.18 0.22
C GLY A 16 -27.02 5.88 -0.38
N ASP A 17 -27.40 5.86 -1.66
CA ASP A 17 -27.87 4.63 -2.30
C ASP A 17 -26.69 3.71 -2.59
N LEU A 18 -26.80 2.45 -2.21
CA LEU A 18 -25.76 1.45 -2.47
C LEU A 18 -25.65 1.16 -3.98
N VAL A 19 -24.46 1.31 -4.53
CA VAL A 19 -24.14 1.03 -5.94
C VAL A 19 -23.47 -0.33 -6.07
N TRP A 20 -22.48 -0.60 -5.21
CA TRP A 20 -21.72 -1.84 -5.22
C TRP A 20 -21.20 -2.13 -3.82
N TRP A 21 -21.01 -3.41 -3.52
CA TRP A 21 -20.28 -3.84 -2.34
C TRP A 21 -19.64 -5.20 -2.58
N THR A 22 -18.60 -5.47 -1.79
CA THR A 22 -18.00 -6.80 -1.71
C THR A 22 -17.78 -7.17 -0.24
N LYS A 23 -17.78 -8.48 0.00
CA LYS A 23 -17.31 -9.06 1.25
C LYS A 23 -15.89 -9.55 1.02
N GLU A 24 -14.96 -9.01 1.79
CA GLU A 24 -13.55 -9.38 1.68
C GLU A 24 -13.25 -10.60 2.55
N VAL A 25 -12.28 -11.41 2.13
CA VAL A 25 -11.87 -12.59 2.88
C VAL A 25 -10.85 -12.18 3.94
N GLY A 26 -11.26 -12.24 5.22
CA GLY A 26 -10.39 -11.92 6.35
C GLY A 26 -10.50 -10.45 6.79
N ARG A 27 -9.40 -9.91 7.35
CA ARG A 27 -9.30 -8.50 7.81
C ARG A 27 -9.29 -7.57 6.60
N GLY A 28 -10.46 -7.19 6.13
CA GLY A 28 -10.63 -6.28 4.99
C GLY A 28 -11.32 -4.97 5.36
N GLY A 29 -11.50 -4.11 4.36
CA GLY A 29 -12.01 -2.74 4.46
C GLY A 29 -10.91 -1.69 4.67
N ASP A 30 -9.65 -2.06 4.46
CA ASP A 30 -8.50 -1.21 4.78
C ASP A 30 -8.10 -0.27 3.63
N MET A 31 -8.32 -0.67 2.36
CA MET A 31 -7.88 0.08 1.17
C MET A 31 -8.98 0.26 0.13
N LEU A 32 -9.27 1.51 -0.22
CA LEU A 32 -10.02 1.90 -1.43
C LEU A 32 -9.30 3.05 -2.12
N GLY A 33 -9.21 2.97 -3.44
CA GLY A 33 -8.60 4.01 -4.27
C GLY A 33 -9.22 4.06 -5.66
N VAL A 34 -8.74 4.99 -6.49
CA VAL A 34 -9.20 5.15 -7.86
C VAL A 34 -7.99 5.36 -8.76
N THR A 35 -7.93 4.63 -9.87
CA THR A 35 -6.89 4.83 -10.89
C THR A 35 -7.15 6.08 -11.72
N PRO A 36 -6.17 6.61 -12.48
CA PRO A 36 -6.40 7.76 -13.34
C PRO A 36 -7.44 7.52 -14.46
N SER A 37 -7.67 6.26 -14.85
CA SER A 37 -8.74 5.87 -15.78
C SER A 37 -10.13 5.81 -15.13
N GLY A 38 -10.23 6.04 -13.82
CA GLY A 38 -11.47 6.01 -13.07
C GLY A 38 -11.90 4.61 -12.63
N HIS A 39 -11.01 3.62 -12.71
CA HIS A 39 -11.27 2.28 -12.17
C HIS A 39 -11.15 2.29 -10.65
N LEU A 40 -11.98 1.47 -9.99
CA LEU A 40 -11.91 1.27 -8.55
C LEU A 40 -10.72 0.35 -8.24
N VAL A 41 -9.96 0.65 -7.20
CA VAL A 41 -9.02 -0.31 -6.62
C VAL A 41 -9.37 -0.61 -5.18
N HIS A 42 -9.23 -1.86 -4.79
CA HIS A 42 -9.37 -2.30 -3.41
C HIS A 42 -8.44 -3.46 -3.12
N TRP A 43 -8.06 -3.62 -1.86
CA TRP A 43 -7.32 -4.78 -1.42
C TRP A 43 -8.28 -5.93 -1.10
N ASP A 44 -7.88 -7.17 -1.41
CA ASP A 44 -8.56 -8.40 -0.99
C ASP A 44 -7.59 -9.59 -1.05
N ILE A 45 -7.97 -10.71 -0.44
CA ILE A 45 -7.28 -11.99 -0.59
C ILE A 45 -8.23 -13.00 -1.23
N GLN A 46 -7.93 -13.43 -2.44
CA GLN A 46 -8.70 -14.49 -3.08
C GLN A 46 -8.07 -15.87 -2.79
N PRO A 47 -8.85 -16.98 -2.76
CA PRO A 47 -8.35 -18.30 -2.37
C PRO A 47 -7.15 -18.84 -3.15
N ASN A 48 -6.90 -18.33 -4.35
CA ASN A 48 -5.81 -18.77 -5.23
C ASN A 48 -4.66 -17.77 -5.32
N ASP A 49 -4.69 -16.69 -4.54
CA ASP A 49 -3.61 -15.71 -4.53
C ASP A 49 -2.40 -16.24 -3.76
N THR A 50 -1.22 -16.02 -4.32
CA THR A 50 0.07 -16.38 -3.71
C THR A 50 0.72 -15.22 -2.96
N ALA A 51 0.16 -14.01 -3.08
CA ALA A 51 0.57 -12.78 -2.41
C ALA A 51 -0.64 -11.86 -2.23
N GLU A 52 -0.55 -10.94 -1.26
CA GLU A 52 -1.59 -9.92 -1.09
C GLU A 52 -1.69 -9.04 -2.34
N THR A 53 -2.92 -8.78 -2.78
CA THR A 53 -3.19 -8.20 -4.10
C THR A 53 -4.17 -7.04 -3.97
N VAL A 54 -3.90 -5.97 -4.72
CA VAL A 54 -4.87 -4.91 -4.97
C VAL A 54 -5.55 -5.20 -6.30
N TYR A 55 -6.87 -5.33 -6.28
CA TYR A 55 -7.69 -5.61 -7.44
C TYR A 55 -8.18 -4.31 -8.06
N GLU A 56 -8.02 -4.17 -9.37
CA GLU A 56 -8.58 -3.08 -10.15
C GLU A 56 -9.86 -3.53 -10.85
N LEU A 57 -10.96 -2.81 -10.63
CA LEU A 57 -12.25 -3.08 -11.23
C LEU A 57 -12.70 -1.95 -12.15
N ASN A 58 -13.21 -2.35 -13.32
CA ASN A 58 -13.83 -1.41 -14.26
C ASN A 58 -15.19 -0.87 -13.73
N SER A 59 -15.85 -0.04 -14.55
CA SER A 59 -17.14 0.57 -14.19
C SER A 59 -18.31 -0.42 -14.03
N THR A 60 -18.13 -1.69 -14.40
CA THR A 60 -19.10 -2.77 -14.16
C THR A 60 -18.67 -3.69 -13.01
N TYR A 61 -17.66 -3.28 -12.24
CA TYR A 61 -17.09 -4.00 -11.10
C TYR A 61 -16.54 -5.39 -11.44
N GLN A 62 -16.03 -5.53 -12.66
CA GLN A 62 -15.28 -6.71 -13.08
C GLN A 62 -13.79 -6.43 -12.87
N VAL A 63 -13.07 -7.41 -12.32
CA VAL A 63 -11.62 -7.33 -12.20
C VAL A 63 -10.99 -7.26 -13.60
N VAL A 64 -10.23 -6.20 -13.84
CA VAL A 64 -9.52 -5.95 -15.11
C VAL A 64 -8.00 -5.92 -14.94
N ASP A 65 -7.51 -5.64 -13.73
CA ASP A 65 -6.08 -5.74 -13.42
C ASP A 65 -5.83 -6.08 -11.94
N ARG A 66 -4.55 -6.33 -11.62
CA ARG A 66 -4.04 -6.67 -10.29
C ARG A 66 -2.70 -5.98 -10.05
N HIS A 67 -2.54 -5.38 -8.89
CA HIS A 67 -1.31 -4.74 -8.44
C HIS A 67 -0.74 -5.50 -7.23
N GLN A 68 0.56 -5.78 -7.28
CA GLN A 68 1.28 -6.55 -6.28
C GLN A 68 2.62 -5.88 -5.98
N THR A 69 3.17 -6.14 -4.81
CA THR A 69 4.51 -5.65 -4.47
C THR A 69 5.59 -6.39 -5.26
N GLY A 70 6.71 -5.70 -5.51
CA GLY A 70 7.79 -6.19 -6.37
C GLY A 70 8.75 -7.12 -5.65
N HIS A 71 9.74 -7.65 -6.37
CA HIS A 71 10.93 -8.32 -5.82
C HIS A 71 10.68 -9.41 -4.76
N GLY A 72 9.52 -10.07 -4.80
CA GLY A 72 9.20 -11.21 -3.93
C GLY A 72 8.65 -10.84 -2.55
N TYR A 73 8.38 -9.55 -2.29
CA TYR A 73 7.60 -9.18 -1.11
C TYR A 73 6.17 -9.72 -1.25
N GLN A 74 5.66 -10.37 -0.20
CA GLN A 74 4.35 -11.05 -0.23
C GLN A 74 3.27 -10.34 0.57
N THR A 75 3.68 -9.48 1.52
CA THR A 75 2.78 -8.78 2.43
C THR A 75 2.67 -7.33 2.00
N LEU A 76 1.45 -6.93 1.64
CA LEU A 76 1.11 -5.56 1.29
C LEU A 76 0.84 -4.75 2.57
N ASP A 77 1.23 -3.49 2.57
CA ASP A 77 0.65 -2.50 3.46
C ASP A 77 -0.73 -2.08 2.95
N ARG A 78 -1.75 -2.33 3.77
CA ARG A 78 -3.16 -2.23 3.34
C ARG A 78 -3.76 -0.85 3.51
N HIS A 79 -2.98 0.19 3.80
CA HIS A 79 -3.53 1.53 4.03
C HIS A 79 -3.77 2.30 2.74
N SER A 80 -2.87 2.18 1.76
CA SER A 80 -2.96 2.97 0.54
C SER A 80 -2.32 2.29 -0.68
N ILE A 81 -2.87 2.67 -1.82
CA ILE A 81 -2.24 2.61 -3.13
C ILE A 81 -2.44 4.00 -3.74
N SER A 82 -1.42 4.56 -4.38
CA SER A 82 -1.56 5.82 -5.10
C SER A 82 -1.06 5.68 -6.53
N PHE A 83 -1.49 6.60 -7.39
CA PHE A 83 -1.18 6.60 -8.81
C PHE A 83 -0.66 7.97 -9.24
N ASP A 84 0.30 7.95 -10.17
CA ASP A 84 0.88 9.15 -10.79
C ASP A 84 1.08 8.89 -12.29
N GLY A 85 0.09 9.30 -13.09
CA GLY A 85 -0.03 8.87 -14.48
C GLY A 85 -0.19 7.34 -14.53
N ASP A 86 0.62 6.68 -15.36
CA ASP A 86 0.58 5.21 -15.46
C ASP A 86 1.39 4.50 -14.36
N ASN A 87 2.02 5.25 -13.45
CA ASN A 87 2.76 4.65 -12.34
C ASN A 87 1.84 4.30 -11.18
N ALA A 88 2.14 3.18 -10.50
CA ALA A 88 1.53 2.80 -9.24
C ALA A 88 2.55 2.89 -8.10
N ILE A 89 2.09 3.29 -6.91
CA ILE A 89 2.90 3.32 -5.69
C ILE A 89 2.24 2.40 -4.67
N LEU A 90 2.99 1.39 -4.24
CA LEU A 90 2.57 0.42 -3.22
C LEU A 90 3.60 0.41 -2.10
N VAL A 91 3.14 0.01 -0.92
CA VAL A 91 4.03 -0.23 0.20
C VAL A 91 3.93 -1.71 0.59
N ALA A 92 5.07 -2.36 0.75
CA ALA A 92 5.17 -3.70 1.29
C ALA A 92 5.61 -3.67 2.76
N ARG A 93 5.39 -4.81 3.44
CA ARG A 93 5.91 -5.07 4.78
C ARG A 93 6.82 -6.28 4.73
N THR A 94 7.93 -6.22 5.46
CA THR A 94 8.79 -7.37 5.69
C THR A 94 9.25 -7.38 7.14
N GLU A 95 9.44 -8.57 7.72
CA GLU A 95 9.92 -8.69 9.09
C GLU A 95 11.38 -9.12 9.09
N THR A 96 12.22 -8.41 9.83
CA THR A 96 13.62 -8.75 10.05
C THR A 96 13.98 -8.49 11.50
N ASN A 97 14.62 -9.47 12.16
CA ASN A 97 15.03 -9.38 13.56
C ASN A 97 13.91 -8.95 14.54
N GLY A 98 12.66 -9.35 14.26
CA GLY A 98 11.50 -9.01 15.09
C GLY A 98 10.94 -7.61 14.88
N THR A 99 11.44 -6.86 13.89
CA THR A 99 10.94 -5.53 13.49
C THR A 99 10.29 -5.62 12.11
N VAL A 100 9.13 -4.99 11.94
CA VAL A 100 8.47 -4.83 10.65
C VAL A 100 9.03 -3.60 9.97
N HIS A 101 9.66 -3.82 8.83
CA HIS A 101 10.17 -2.79 7.93
C HIS A 101 9.18 -2.54 6.79
N ASN A 102 9.16 -1.31 6.29
CA ASN A 102 8.36 -0.93 5.14
C ASN A 102 9.23 -0.80 3.90
N VAL A 103 8.64 -1.13 2.76
CA VAL A 103 9.26 -1.03 1.45
C VAL A 103 8.33 -0.24 0.54
N VAL A 104 8.75 0.92 0.09
CA VAL A 104 8.00 1.74 -0.87
C VAL A 104 8.45 1.35 -2.27
N HIS A 105 7.51 0.96 -3.11
CA HIS A 105 7.73 0.68 -4.52
C HIS A 105 7.01 1.69 -5.39
N VAL A 106 7.70 2.15 -6.44
CA VAL A 106 7.08 2.82 -7.58
C VAL A 106 7.21 1.91 -8.78
N PHE A 107 6.09 1.61 -9.43
CA PHE A 107 6.02 0.78 -10.63
C PHE A 107 5.72 1.62 -11.86
N ASP A 108 6.21 1.19 -13.01
CA ASP A 108 5.70 1.64 -14.30
C ASP A 108 4.42 0.88 -14.71
N ALA A 109 3.85 1.24 -15.87
CA ALA A 109 2.66 0.60 -16.44
C ALA A 109 2.83 -0.91 -16.71
N ASP A 110 4.07 -1.33 -16.98
CA ASP A 110 4.44 -2.73 -17.26
C ASP A 110 4.78 -3.50 -15.96
N LYS A 111 4.58 -2.87 -14.79
CA LYS A 111 4.82 -3.42 -13.45
C LYS A 111 6.30 -3.67 -13.15
N ASN A 112 7.21 -2.99 -13.83
CA ASN A 112 8.62 -2.97 -13.45
C ASN A 112 8.80 -2.00 -12.28
N VAL A 113 9.64 -2.38 -11.31
CA VAL A 113 10.00 -1.50 -10.19
C VAL A 113 10.96 -0.42 -10.67
N LEU A 114 10.48 0.82 -10.70
CA LEU A 114 11.29 2.01 -11.02
C LEU A 114 12.07 2.52 -9.80
N LEU A 115 11.48 2.40 -8.61
CA LEU A 115 12.07 2.80 -7.34
C LEU A 115 11.68 1.79 -6.26
N GLU A 116 12.66 1.39 -5.45
CA GLU A 116 12.48 0.65 -4.22
C GLU A 116 13.22 1.39 -3.11
N TRP A 117 12.49 1.79 -2.08
CA TRP A 117 13.07 2.38 -0.88
C TRP A 117 12.67 1.55 0.34
N ARG A 118 13.60 1.28 1.25
CA ARG A 118 13.39 0.35 2.36
C ARG A 118 13.87 0.97 3.67
N THR A 119 13.03 0.89 4.70
CA THR A 119 13.43 1.40 6.02
C THR A 119 14.65 0.68 6.58
N ILE A 120 14.84 -0.61 6.25
CA ILE A 120 15.99 -1.40 6.74
C ILE A 120 17.35 -0.90 6.25
N ASP A 121 17.40 -0.16 5.13
CA ASP A 121 18.66 0.35 4.58
C ASP A 121 19.01 1.73 5.14
N ASP A 122 18.01 2.61 5.25
CA ASP A 122 18.23 4.02 5.60
C ASP A 122 18.06 4.33 7.09
N PHE A 123 17.24 3.56 7.81
CA PHE A 123 17.03 3.73 9.25
C PHE A 123 17.96 2.81 10.03
N VAL A 124 19.22 3.22 10.08
CA VAL A 124 20.29 2.49 10.75
C VAL A 124 21.08 3.39 11.70
N GLY A 125 21.40 2.87 12.89
CA GLY A 125 22.15 3.61 13.91
C GLY A 125 21.45 4.91 14.30
N GLU A 126 22.19 6.02 14.30
CA GLU A 126 21.67 7.35 14.66
C GLU A 126 20.64 7.92 13.66
N ALA A 127 20.52 7.32 12.47
CA ALA A 127 19.51 7.71 11.48
C ALA A 127 18.15 7.02 11.71
N ASP A 128 18.08 6.00 12.58
CA ASP A 128 16.83 5.34 12.91
C ASP A 128 15.94 6.27 13.76
N PRO A 129 14.75 6.66 13.28
CA PRO A 129 13.86 7.57 14.00
C PRO A 129 13.14 6.90 15.17
N THR A 130 13.29 5.58 15.36
CA THR A 130 12.55 4.84 16.37
C THR A 130 13.15 4.98 17.76
N LEU A 131 12.28 4.91 18.77
CA LEU A 131 12.69 4.91 20.17
C LEU A 131 13.22 3.53 20.59
N PRO A 132 14.11 3.43 21.59
CA PRO A 132 14.68 2.14 22.05
C PRO A 132 13.65 1.07 22.46
N GLU A 133 12.44 1.47 22.86
CA GLU A 133 11.33 0.58 23.23
C GLU A 133 10.20 0.59 22.19
N ALA A 134 10.53 0.90 20.93
CA ALA A 134 9.54 0.95 19.86
C ALA A 134 8.84 -0.41 19.67
N PRO A 135 7.54 -0.40 19.31
CA PRO A 135 6.82 -1.63 19.03
C PRO A 135 7.41 -2.35 17.82
N LYS A 136 7.13 -3.64 17.68
CA LYS A 136 7.52 -4.45 16.51
C LYS A 136 7.25 -3.75 15.17
N ASP A 137 6.13 -3.06 15.05
CA ASP A 137 5.74 -2.31 13.85
C ASP A 137 6.02 -0.81 14.04
N ALA A 138 7.29 -0.48 14.24
CA ALA A 138 7.73 0.85 14.67
C ALA A 138 7.60 1.92 13.58
N TYR A 139 7.78 1.56 12.31
CA TYR A 139 7.72 2.53 11.20
C TYR A 139 6.28 2.72 10.72
N HIS A 140 5.54 1.63 10.50
CA HIS A 140 4.12 1.60 10.15
C HIS A 140 3.70 2.70 9.15
N THR A 141 4.09 2.52 7.89
CA THR A 141 3.72 3.44 6.81
C THR A 141 2.21 3.40 6.57
N ASN A 142 1.58 4.57 6.54
CA ASN A 142 0.15 4.70 6.23
C ASN A 142 -0.11 5.17 4.79
N ASN A 143 0.82 5.93 4.22
CA ASN A 143 0.65 6.50 2.89
C ASN A 143 2.00 6.71 2.22
N ALA A 144 2.02 6.50 0.90
CA ALA A 144 3.09 6.93 0.02
C ALA A 144 2.47 7.47 -1.27
N GLU A 145 2.84 8.68 -1.67
CA GLU A 145 2.30 9.34 -2.87
C GLU A 145 3.33 10.21 -3.57
N ARG A 146 3.13 10.43 -4.87
CA ARG A 146 3.98 11.33 -5.65
C ARG A 146 3.67 12.78 -5.31
N THR A 147 4.71 13.59 -5.13
CA THR A 147 4.60 15.06 -5.10
C THR A 147 4.65 15.66 -6.51
N PRO A 148 4.16 16.90 -6.73
CA PRO A 148 4.14 17.52 -8.06
C PRO A 148 5.51 17.69 -8.75
N ASP A 149 6.59 17.70 -7.98
CA ASP A 149 7.98 17.79 -8.48
C ASP A 149 8.62 16.41 -8.75
N GLY A 150 7.84 15.33 -8.63
CA GLY A 150 8.24 13.97 -8.96
C GLY A 150 8.94 13.23 -7.82
N ASN A 151 8.98 13.77 -6.61
CA ASN A 151 9.44 13.07 -5.40
C ASN A 151 8.32 12.18 -4.84
N VAL A 152 8.62 11.39 -3.79
CA VAL A 152 7.63 10.56 -3.09
C VAL A 152 7.56 10.99 -1.63
N ILE A 153 6.40 11.44 -1.18
CA ILE A 153 6.16 11.73 0.23
C ILE A 153 5.61 10.47 0.93
N VAL A 154 6.15 10.14 2.09
CA VAL A 154 5.80 8.94 2.86
C VAL A 154 5.44 9.34 4.28
N SER A 155 4.29 8.88 4.77
CA SER A 155 3.84 9.10 6.15
C SER A 155 4.00 7.83 6.99
N MET A 156 4.67 7.96 8.13
CA MET A 156 4.99 6.87 9.05
C MET A 156 4.34 7.11 10.40
N ARG A 157 3.36 6.27 10.74
CA ARG A 157 2.45 6.50 11.86
C ARG A 157 3.13 6.35 13.21
N ASN A 158 4.00 5.36 13.36
CA ASN A 158 4.44 4.91 14.69
C ASN A 158 5.78 5.52 15.12
N CYS A 159 6.46 6.24 14.23
CA CYS A 159 7.66 7.03 14.53
C CYS A 159 7.45 8.55 14.31
N ASP A 160 6.19 9.00 14.19
CA ASP A 160 5.82 10.41 14.03
C ASP A 160 6.59 11.15 12.91
N LEU A 161 6.82 10.45 11.79
CA LEU A 161 7.68 10.93 10.71
C LEU A 161 6.91 11.07 9.40
N VAL A 162 7.17 12.18 8.71
CA VAL A 162 6.88 12.34 7.29
C VAL A 162 8.20 12.62 6.59
N LEU A 163 8.51 11.85 5.56
CA LEU A 163 9.75 11.96 4.81
C LEU A 163 9.48 12.17 3.33
N LEU A 164 10.43 12.78 2.65
CA LEU A 164 10.38 13.03 1.22
C LEU A 164 11.53 12.26 0.57
N LEU A 165 11.21 11.33 -0.32
CA LEU A 165 12.18 10.58 -1.09
C LEU A 165 12.38 11.25 -2.44
N SER A 166 13.63 11.45 -2.83
CA SER A 166 13.99 11.80 -4.20
C SER A 166 13.41 10.77 -5.16
N GLY A 167 12.53 11.18 -6.08
CA GLY A 167 11.97 10.25 -7.06
C GLY A 167 12.96 9.78 -8.11
N LYS A 168 14.15 10.39 -8.14
CA LYS A 168 15.26 10.00 -9.04
C LYS A 168 16.23 9.02 -8.41
N THR A 169 16.45 9.11 -7.11
CA THR A 169 17.53 8.38 -6.43
C THR A 169 17.05 7.53 -5.25
N GLY A 170 15.82 7.73 -4.77
CA GLY A 170 15.28 7.07 -3.59
C GLY A 170 15.87 7.57 -2.26
N GLN A 171 16.76 8.56 -2.28
CA GLN A 171 17.35 9.13 -1.06
C GLN A 171 16.36 10.07 -0.34
N ILE A 172 16.40 10.07 1.00
CA ILE A 172 15.70 11.04 1.87
C ILE A 172 16.31 12.44 1.73
#